data_AF-A0A1H6CFI4-F1
#
_entry.id   AF-A0A1H6CFI4-F1
#
_cell.length_a   1.000
_cell.length_b   1.000
_cell.length_c   1.000
_cell.angle_alpha   90.00
_cell.angle_beta   90.00
_cell.angle_gamma   90.00
#
_symmetry.space_group_name_H-M   'P 1'
#
loop_
_entity.id
_entity.type
_entity.pdbx_description
1 polymer ?
#
loop_
_entity_poly.entity_id
_entity_poly.type
_entity_poly.pdbx_seq_one_letter_code
_entity_poly.pdbx_strand_id
1 'polypeptide(L)'
;MIEVLSARAFWCAPDEKILWCHPMESTSGKVKYIFYQVSGLDERGDKRWTAGKVLGGVASGVAGLALEAISPTDGDTGNNTPSVPRAVVSGRNRDCLAASHLGAWQASGANEKYGREFIWILTSHRLGMLERSAKEPESGAGLLGGLKKKISGGSSEQSQQPHRAVELPALTVHAEFPRNIIANIDAVEYKVRGHEQKYLRVSLADGSTIDLTGRGGSAYSAGKVDRLLAMTFGRE
;
A
#
# COMPACT_ATOMS: atom_id res chain seq x y z
N MET A 1 2.16 6.89 13.10
CA MET A 1 3.39 7.68 13.46
C MET A 1 4.63 6.80 13.43
N ILE A 2 4.56 5.55 13.89
CA ILE A 2 5.70 4.61 13.86
C ILE A 2 6.17 4.28 12.42
N GLU A 3 5.28 4.36 11.43
CA GLU A 3 5.55 4.12 10.02
C GLU A 3 6.60 5.09 9.46
N VAL A 4 6.42 6.38 9.74
CA VAL A 4 7.30 7.44 9.28
C VAL A 4 8.68 7.30 9.92
N LEU A 5 8.72 6.91 11.21
CA LEU A 5 9.98 6.67 11.92
C LEU A 5 10.71 5.44 11.38
N SER A 6 10.02 4.33 11.13
CA SER A 6 10.61 3.14 10.51
C SER A 6 11.12 3.43 9.09
N ALA A 7 10.34 4.14 8.29
CA ALA A 7 10.74 4.52 6.93
C ALA A 7 12.00 5.40 6.98
N ARG A 8 12.03 6.39 7.88
CA ARG A 8 13.19 7.24 8.12
C ARG A 8 14.43 6.44 8.55
N ALA A 9 14.26 5.43 9.40
CA ALA A 9 15.37 4.66 9.97
C ALA A 9 15.94 3.61 8.99
N PHE A 10 15.10 2.98 8.17
CA PHE A 10 15.48 1.78 7.42
C PHE A 10 15.41 1.91 5.90
N TRP A 11 14.75 2.94 5.36
CA TRP A 11 14.50 3.05 3.93
C TRP A 11 14.95 4.37 3.32
N CYS A 12 14.64 5.49 3.97
CA CYS A 12 14.97 6.82 3.46
C CYS A 12 16.46 7.14 3.59
N ALA A 13 17.00 7.84 2.58
CA ALA A 13 18.28 8.51 2.72
C ALA A 13 18.19 9.65 3.77
N PRO A 14 19.32 10.07 4.37
CA PRO A 14 19.31 11.11 5.42
C PRO A 14 18.70 12.45 4.97
N ASP A 15 18.89 12.83 3.71
CA ASP A 15 18.42 14.07 3.09
C ASP A 15 17.03 13.95 2.45
N GLU A 16 16.51 12.73 2.31
CA GLU A 16 15.25 12.44 1.64
C GLU A 16 14.05 12.89 2.50
N LYS A 17 13.25 13.85 2.05
CA LYS A 17 12.08 14.32 2.81
C LYS A 17 10.90 13.38 2.58
N ILE A 18 10.25 12.91 3.65
CA ILE A 18 8.99 12.18 3.53
C ILE A 18 7.89 13.22 3.35
N LEU A 19 7.19 13.16 2.22
CA LEU A 19 6.10 14.09 1.89
C LEU A 19 4.79 13.59 2.50
N TRP A 20 4.50 12.30 2.33
CA TRP A 20 3.35 11.68 2.97
C TRP A 20 3.51 10.18 3.13
N CYS A 21 2.71 9.63 4.04
CA CYS A 21 2.63 8.21 4.35
C CYS A 21 1.15 7.80 4.34
N HIS A 22 0.80 6.82 3.51
CA HIS A 22 -0.56 6.32 3.31
C HIS A 22 -0.63 4.82 3.60
N PRO A 23 -1.02 4.44 4.83
CA PRO A 23 -1.23 3.04 5.18
C PRO A 23 -2.40 2.43 4.41
N MET A 24 -2.19 1.22 3.90
CA MET A 24 -3.20 0.32 3.36
C MET A 24 -3.49 -0.78 4.37
N GLU A 25 -4.54 -0.61 5.17
CA GLU A 25 -4.97 -1.67 6.07
C GLU A 25 -5.55 -2.84 5.26
N SER A 26 -5.30 -4.07 5.72
CA SER A 26 -6.01 -5.25 5.24
C SER A 26 -7.51 -5.04 5.46
N THR A 27 -8.31 -5.09 4.39
CA THR A 27 -9.76 -5.12 4.54
C THR A 27 -10.15 -6.52 4.99
N SER A 28 -10.99 -6.66 6.02
CA SER A 28 -11.59 -7.94 6.39
C SER A 28 -12.44 -8.43 5.21
N GLY A 29 -11.97 -9.44 4.48
CA GLY A 29 -12.64 -10.00 3.31
C GLY A 29 -11.67 -10.35 2.18
N LYS A 30 -12.19 -10.88 1.07
CA LYS A 30 -11.42 -11.37 -0.11
C LYS A 30 -10.79 -10.25 -0.97
N VAL A 31 -10.73 -9.02 -0.45
CA VAL A 31 -10.46 -7.82 -1.21
C VAL A 31 -8.97 -7.59 -1.23
N LYS A 32 -8.40 -7.70 -2.42
CA LYS A 32 -6.96 -7.62 -2.67
C LYS A 32 -6.47 -6.18 -2.45
N TYR A 33 -5.18 -6.03 -2.13
CA TYR A 33 -4.58 -4.72 -1.87
C TYR A 33 -4.50 -3.86 -3.14
N ILE A 34 -4.10 -4.49 -4.25
CA ILE A 34 -3.95 -3.86 -5.56
C ILE A 34 -4.88 -4.54 -6.55
N PHE A 35 -5.65 -3.72 -7.26
CA PHE A 35 -6.42 -4.11 -8.43
C PHE A 35 -5.70 -3.69 -9.71
N TYR A 36 -5.56 -4.59 -10.67
CA TYR A 36 -4.88 -4.30 -11.94
C TYR A 36 -5.88 -4.07 -13.07
N GLN A 37 -5.76 -2.91 -13.69
CA GLN A 37 -6.43 -2.52 -14.93
C GLN A 37 -5.37 -2.31 -16.03
N VAL A 38 -4.61 -3.39 -16.29
CA VAL A 38 -3.50 -3.39 -17.22
C VAL A 38 -3.79 -4.37 -18.34
N SER A 39 -3.70 -3.93 -19.61
CA SER A 39 -3.95 -4.83 -20.73
C SER A 39 -2.97 -6.01 -20.72
N GLY A 40 -3.52 -7.23 -20.78
CA GLY A 40 -2.75 -8.48 -20.70
C GLY A 40 -2.62 -9.08 -19.30
N LEU A 41 -3.04 -8.34 -18.25
CA LEU A 41 -3.17 -8.84 -16.89
C LEU A 41 -4.66 -8.98 -16.51
N ASP A 42 -4.97 -9.90 -15.59
CA ASP A 42 -6.26 -9.92 -14.91
C ASP A 42 -6.29 -8.93 -13.75
N GLU A 43 -7.42 -8.86 -13.02
CA GLU A 43 -7.56 -7.96 -11.88
C GLU A 43 -6.58 -8.22 -10.74
N ARG A 44 -5.94 -9.40 -10.72
CA ARG A 44 -4.96 -9.82 -9.71
C ARG A 44 -3.52 -9.46 -10.09
N GLY A 45 -3.31 -9.14 -11.37
CA GLY A 45 -2.00 -8.92 -11.96
C GLY A 45 -1.42 -10.18 -12.60
N ASP A 46 -2.18 -11.27 -12.67
CA ASP A 46 -1.75 -12.51 -13.32
C ASP A 46 -1.88 -12.37 -14.84
N LYS A 47 -1.00 -13.06 -15.57
CA LYS A 47 -1.06 -13.06 -17.03
C LYS A 47 -2.37 -13.70 -17.49
N ARG A 48 -3.17 -12.95 -18.26
CA ARG A 48 -4.33 -13.56 -18.93
C ARG A 48 -3.83 -14.56 -19.96
N TRP A 49 -4.10 -15.84 -19.72
CA TRP A 49 -3.89 -16.88 -20.72
C TRP A 49 -4.93 -16.69 -21.83
N THR A 50 -4.60 -15.93 -22.87
CA THR A 50 -5.44 -15.82 -24.06
C THR A 50 -5.24 -17.05 -24.94
N ALA A 51 -5.82 -18.18 -24.55
CA ALA A 51 -6.17 -19.22 -25.51
C ALA A 51 -7.32 -18.69 -26.38
N GLY A 52 -6.95 -18.06 -27.50
CA GLY A 52 -7.83 -17.83 -28.65
C GLY A 52 -9.24 -17.35 -28.34
N LYS A 53 -9.39 -16.11 -27.83
CA LYS A 53 -10.57 -15.25 -28.03
C LYS A 53 -10.33 -13.89 -27.37
N VAL A 54 -10.02 -12.90 -28.19
CA VAL A 54 -10.08 -11.48 -27.81
C VAL A 54 -11.57 -11.15 -27.67
N LEU A 55 -12.10 -11.29 -26.46
CA LEU A 55 -13.42 -10.81 -26.11
C LEU A 55 -13.27 -9.43 -25.46
N GLY A 56 -13.50 -8.42 -26.29
CA GLY A 56 -14.24 -7.21 -25.94
C GLY A 56 -13.75 -6.35 -24.77
N GLY A 57 -12.99 -5.31 -25.11
CA GLY A 57 -13.31 -3.96 -24.65
C GLY A 57 -12.78 -3.52 -23.29
N VAL A 58 -11.60 -2.90 -23.28
CA VAL A 58 -11.44 -1.49 -22.87
C VAL A 58 -10.32 -0.93 -23.75
N ALA A 59 -10.67 -0.45 -24.95
CA ALA A 59 -9.75 0.24 -25.83
C ALA A 59 -9.90 1.76 -25.66
N SER A 60 -8.78 2.41 -25.34
CA SER A 60 -8.45 3.83 -25.51
C SER A 60 -9.39 4.89 -24.94
N GLY A 61 -8.89 5.60 -23.92
CA GLY A 61 -9.37 6.95 -23.60
C GLY A 61 -9.07 7.30 -22.16
N VAL A 62 -8.17 8.26 -21.93
CA VAL A 62 -7.76 8.76 -20.61
C VAL A 62 -8.86 9.67 -19.99
N ALA A 63 -10.13 9.37 -20.24
CA ALA A 63 -11.26 10.16 -19.73
C ALA A 63 -12.40 9.22 -19.36
N GLY A 64 -12.59 9.01 -18.05
CA GLY A 64 -13.74 8.29 -17.49
C GLY A 64 -13.55 6.78 -17.34
N LEU A 65 -12.62 6.34 -16.49
CA LEU A 65 -12.63 4.95 -16.03
C LEU A 65 -13.77 4.77 -15.02
N ALA A 66 -14.89 4.24 -15.47
CA ALA A 66 -15.89 3.69 -14.57
C ALA A 66 -15.32 2.39 -13.97
N LEU A 67 -14.97 2.40 -12.67
CA LEU A 67 -14.67 1.19 -11.88
C LEU A 67 -15.93 0.33 -11.62
N GLU A 68 -16.98 0.50 -12.43
CA GLU A 68 -18.28 -0.15 -12.27
C GLU A 68 -18.22 -1.67 -12.54
N ALA A 69 -17.11 -2.20 -13.05
CA ALA A 69 -16.92 -3.63 -13.30
C ALA A 69 -16.43 -4.45 -12.09
N ILE A 70 -16.35 -3.89 -10.89
CA ILE A 70 -16.05 -4.67 -9.67
C ILE A 70 -17.34 -5.36 -9.21
N SER A 71 -17.72 -6.39 -9.96
CA SER A 71 -18.87 -7.24 -9.70
C SER A 71 -18.67 -7.99 -8.36
N PRO A 72 -19.66 -7.98 -7.45
CA PRO A 72 -19.63 -8.85 -6.29
C PRO A 72 -19.72 -10.30 -6.76
N THR A 73 -18.77 -11.15 -6.37
CA THR A 73 -19.11 -12.57 -6.18
C THR A 73 -20.20 -12.62 -5.12
N ASP A 74 -21.33 -13.20 -5.48
CA ASP A 74 -22.58 -13.25 -4.74
C ASP A 74 -22.43 -13.67 -3.27
N GLY A 75 -23.25 -13.03 -2.42
CA GLY A 75 -23.58 -13.51 -1.09
C GLY A 75 -23.00 -12.69 0.05
N ASP A 76 -23.50 -11.46 0.25
CA ASP A 76 -23.53 -10.92 1.61
C ASP A 76 -24.64 -9.88 1.77
N THR A 77 -25.83 -10.37 2.09
CA THR A 77 -26.97 -9.59 2.58
C THR A 77 -26.69 -9.16 4.02
N GLY A 78 -26.05 -8.01 4.20
CA GLY A 78 -25.91 -7.42 5.53
C GLY A 78 -25.02 -6.20 5.52
N ASN A 79 -25.61 -5.00 5.45
CA ASN A 79 -25.02 -3.69 5.82
C ASN A 79 -23.56 -3.40 5.37
N ASN A 80 -23.10 -4.04 4.30
CA ASN A 80 -21.69 -4.06 3.92
C ASN A 80 -21.38 -2.89 3.00
N THR A 81 -20.67 -1.90 3.55
CA THR A 81 -19.95 -0.90 2.76
C THR A 81 -19.17 -1.64 1.67
N PRO A 82 -19.41 -1.36 0.38
CA PRO A 82 -18.83 -2.14 -0.71
C PRO A 82 -17.31 -2.10 -0.63
N SER A 83 -16.68 -3.24 -0.91
CA SER A 83 -15.23 -3.34 -0.89
C SER A 83 -14.61 -2.68 -2.12
N VAL A 84 -14.33 -1.39 -1.99
CA VAL A 84 -13.63 -0.61 -3.01
C VAL A 84 -12.12 -0.92 -2.98
N PRO A 85 -11.46 -1.18 -4.12
CA PRO A 85 -10.01 -1.34 -4.18
C PRO A 85 -9.33 -0.07 -3.71
N ARG A 86 -8.40 -0.22 -2.77
CA ARG A 86 -7.68 0.90 -2.17
C ARG A 86 -6.52 1.40 -3.03
N ALA A 87 -6.00 0.51 -3.87
CA ALA A 87 -5.03 0.83 -4.90
C ALA A 87 -5.47 0.23 -6.23
N VAL A 88 -5.46 1.04 -7.29
CA VAL A 88 -5.70 0.61 -8.66
C VAL A 88 -4.47 0.92 -9.49
N VAL A 89 -3.99 -0.05 -10.24
CA VAL A 89 -2.84 0.10 -11.15
C VAL A 89 -3.34 -0.01 -12.58
N SER A 90 -3.14 1.03 -13.38
CA SER A 90 -3.66 1.09 -14.75
C SER A 90 -2.55 1.25 -15.77
N GLY A 91 -2.69 0.63 -16.95
CA GLY A 91 -1.67 0.73 -18.00
C GLY A 91 -2.07 0.07 -19.32
N ARG A 92 -1.45 0.52 -20.43
CA ARG A 92 -1.76 0.03 -21.78
C ARG A 92 -1.20 -1.35 -22.10
N ASN A 93 -0.16 -1.78 -21.39
CA ASN A 93 0.48 -3.07 -21.60
C ASN A 93 1.06 -3.58 -20.27
N ARG A 94 1.32 -4.89 -20.18
CA ARG A 94 1.89 -5.52 -18.98
C ARG A 94 3.29 -5.03 -18.61
N ASP A 95 4.00 -4.46 -19.58
CA ASP A 95 5.38 -3.98 -19.42
C ASP A 95 5.42 -2.48 -19.05
N CYS A 96 4.27 -1.86 -18.78
CA CYS A 96 4.19 -0.47 -18.35
C CYS A 96 4.89 -0.26 -17.01
N LEU A 97 5.35 0.96 -16.75
CA LEU A 97 6.13 1.30 -15.56
C LEU A 97 5.40 0.91 -14.28
N ALA A 98 4.10 1.19 -14.18
CA ALA A 98 3.31 0.88 -12.99
C ALA A 98 3.31 -0.63 -12.68
N ALA A 99 3.06 -1.47 -13.69
CA ALA A 99 3.03 -2.92 -13.54
C ALA A 99 4.43 -3.52 -13.34
N SER A 100 5.42 -3.04 -14.11
CA SER A 100 6.80 -3.54 -14.09
C SER A 100 7.46 -3.35 -12.71
N HIS A 101 7.32 -2.16 -12.12
CA HIS A 101 7.86 -1.87 -10.79
C HIS A 101 7.15 -2.66 -9.67
N LEU A 102 5.92 -3.12 -9.91
CA LEU A 102 5.19 -4.03 -9.03
C LEU A 102 5.43 -5.52 -9.36
N GLY A 103 6.30 -5.85 -10.31
CA GLY A 103 6.54 -7.24 -10.72
C GLY A 103 7.07 -8.13 -9.57
N ALA A 104 7.97 -7.61 -8.74
CA ALA A 104 8.48 -8.34 -7.57
C ALA A 104 7.37 -8.57 -6.52
N TRP A 105 6.55 -7.54 -6.28
CA TRP A 105 5.35 -7.63 -5.47
C TRP A 105 4.38 -8.72 -5.97
N GLN A 106 4.06 -8.69 -7.27
CA GLN A 106 3.18 -9.67 -7.91
C GLN A 106 3.74 -11.10 -7.74
N ALA A 107 5.01 -11.31 -8.08
CA ALA A 107 5.67 -12.61 -8.00
C ALA A 107 5.72 -13.20 -6.57
N SER A 108 5.70 -12.35 -5.54
CA SER A 108 5.70 -12.79 -4.13
C SER A 108 4.37 -13.39 -3.65
N GLY A 109 3.30 -13.23 -4.45
CA GLY A 109 1.93 -13.61 -4.07
C GLY A 109 1.38 -12.81 -2.88
N ALA A 110 2.02 -11.70 -2.50
CA ALA A 110 1.63 -10.95 -1.31
C ALA A 110 0.26 -10.27 -1.43
N ASN A 111 -0.22 -10.04 -2.66
CA ASN A 111 -1.60 -9.59 -2.89
C ASN A 111 -2.65 -10.62 -2.42
N GLU A 112 -2.26 -11.89 -2.25
CA GLU A 112 -3.14 -12.97 -1.80
C GLU A 112 -3.10 -13.23 -0.29
N LYS A 113 -2.12 -12.65 0.42
CA LYS A 113 -1.89 -12.90 1.84
C LYS A 113 -2.69 -11.91 2.69
N TYR A 114 -3.48 -12.44 3.62
CA TYR A 114 -4.24 -11.62 4.58
C TYR A 114 -3.38 -11.23 5.79
N GLY A 115 -3.78 -10.16 6.49
CA GLY A 115 -3.14 -9.75 7.76
C GLY A 115 -1.78 -9.07 7.61
N ARG A 116 -1.41 -8.65 6.38
CA ARG A 116 -0.22 -7.85 6.12
C ARG A 116 -0.59 -6.36 6.08
N GLU A 117 0.33 -5.52 6.54
CA GLU A 117 0.13 -4.07 6.53
C GLU A 117 1.08 -3.45 5.53
N PHE A 118 0.50 -2.90 4.44
CA PHE A 118 1.26 -2.20 3.41
C PHE A 118 1.13 -0.71 3.57
N ILE A 119 2.14 0.02 3.15
CA ILE A 119 2.21 1.47 3.29
C ILE A 119 2.78 2.02 1.99
N TRP A 120 2.08 2.99 1.41
CA TRP A 120 2.62 3.84 0.35
C TRP A 120 3.28 5.06 0.98
N ILE A 121 4.52 5.35 0.60
CA ILE A 121 5.25 6.52 1.10
C ILE A 121 5.82 7.28 -0.08
N LEU A 122 5.41 8.55 -0.21
CA LEU A 122 6.05 9.47 -1.14
C LEU A 122 7.12 10.27 -0.42
N THR A 123 8.29 10.35 -1.04
CA THR A 123 9.40 11.16 -0.61
C THR A 123 9.78 12.20 -1.68
N SER A 124 10.79 13.02 -1.37
CA SER A 124 11.44 13.90 -2.36
C SER A 124 12.09 13.12 -3.50
N HIS A 125 12.46 11.84 -3.30
CA HIS A 125 13.25 11.06 -4.27
C HIS A 125 12.46 9.94 -4.95
N ARG A 126 11.38 9.43 -4.35
CA ARG A 126 10.66 8.25 -4.86
C ARG A 126 9.31 8.06 -4.17
N LEU A 127 8.45 7.28 -4.82
CA LEU A 127 7.29 6.65 -4.20
C LEU A 127 7.63 5.19 -3.90
N GLY A 128 7.40 4.72 -2.68
CA GLY A 128 7.64 3.33 -2.29
C GLY A 128 6.37 2.64 -1.80
N MET A 129 6.28 1.34 -2.06
CA MET A 129 5.35 0.44 -1.39
C MET A 129 6.12 -0.47 -0.45
N LEU A 130 5.81 -0.38 0.84
CA LEU A 130 6.52 -1.06 1.91
C LEU A 130 5.56 -1.95 2.70
N GLU A 131 6.06 -3.06 3.22
CA GLU A 131 5.39 -3.92 4.18
C GLU A 131 6.05 -3.79 5.54
N ARG A 132 5.23 -3.66 6.58
CA ARG A 132 5.74 -3.79 7.94
C ARG A 132 5.92 -5.27 8.25
N SER A 133 7.12 -5.66 8.65
CA SER A 133 7.32 -6.99 9.22
C SER A 133 6.44 -7.12 10.45
N ALA A 134 5.54 -8.11 10.45
CA ALA A 134 4.84 -8.48 11.67
C ALA A 134 5.91 -8.73 12.74
N LYS A 135 5.75 -8.12 13.93
CA LYS A 135 6.53 -8.58 15.08
C LYS A 135 6.25 -10.07 15.17
N GLU A 136 7.27 -10.91 15.03
CA GLU A 136 7.12 -12.26 15.51
C GLU A 136 6.60 -12.13 16.94
N PRO A 137 5.51 -12.81 17.32
CA PRO A 137 5.18 -12.88 18.73
C PRO A 137 6.45 -13.38 19.39
N GLU A 138 6.98 -12.61 20.34
CA GLU A 138 8.14 -13.04 21.12
C GLU A 138 7.86 -14.48 21.52
N SER A 139 8.50 -15.41 20.82
CA SER A 139 8.28 -16.82 21.02
C SER A 139 8.89 -17.04 22.37
N GLY A 140 8.01 -17.07 23.38
CA GLY A 140 8.34 -17.16 24.78
C GLY A 140 9.49 -18.14 24.91
N ALA A 141 10.66 -17.56 25.20
CA ALA A 141 11.91 -18.27 25.18
C ALA A 141 11.75 -19.51 26.04
N GLY A 142 12.27 -20.61 25.49
CA GLY A 142 12.08 -21.97 25.95
C GLY A 142 12.04 -22.12 27.46
N LEU A 143 11.00 -22.85 27.88
CA LEU A 143 10.86 -23.49 29.17
C LEU A 143 11.85 -24.67 29.29
N LEU A 144 13.13 -24.47 28.97
CA LEU A 144 14.19 -25.47 29.01
C LEU A 144 15.56 -24.77 29.07
N GLY A 145 16.02 -24.45 30.27
CA GLY A 145 17.33 -23.82 30.47
C GLY A 145 17.63 -23.45 31.92
N GLY A 146 17.17 -24.27 32.87
CA GLY A 146 17.53 -24.12 34.27
C GLY A 146 19.04 -24.22 34.49
N LEU A 147 19.52 -23.45 35.46
CA LEU A 147 20.81 -23.55 36.15
C LEU A 147 22.05 -23.02 35.40
N LYS A 148 22.35 -21.72 35.55
CA LYS A 148 23.69 -21.27 36.02
C LYS A 148 23.57 -20.07 36.98
N LYS A 149 24.14 -20.27 38.17
CA LYS A 149 24.28 -19.33 39.30
C LYS A 149 24.94 -18.01 38.90
N LYS A 150 24.52 -16.91 39.53
CA LYS A 150 25.43 -15.93 40.15
C LYS A 150 24.76 -15.22 41.33
N ILE A 151 25.47 -15.23 42.45
CA ILE A 151 25.18 -14.60 43.74
C ILE A 151 25.83 -13.21 43.72
N SER A 152 25.10 -12.19 44.17
CA SER A 152 25.53 -10.86 44.68
C SER A 152 24.33 -9.92 44.47
N GLY A 153 23.70 -9.25 45.44
CA GLY A 153 24.15 -8.78 46.74
C GLY A 153 23.77 -7.29 46.82
N GLY A 154 22.76 -6.95 47.63
CA GLY A 154 22.63 -5.65 48.30
C GLY A 154 22.09 -4.44 47.53
N SER A 155 21.39 -3.60 48.32
CA SER A 155 21.03 -2.18 48.14
C SER A 155 19.96 -1.80 47.10
N SER A 156 18.80 -1.50 47.67
CA SER A 156 17.80 -0.55 47.21
C SER A 156 18.39 0.80 46.78
N GLU A 157 18.39 1.08 45.48
CA GLU A 157 18.32 2.44 44.97
C GLU A 157 17.41 2.46 43.74
N GLN A 158 16.32 3.22 43.87
CA GLN A 158 15.46 3.65 42.77
C GLN A 158 16.32 4.42 41.76
N SER A 159 16.94 3.68 40.85
CA SER A 159 17.64 4.24 39.70
C SER A 159 16.69 4.20 38.52
N GLN A 160 16.50 5.39 37.96
CA GLN A 160 15.73 5.74 36.77
C GLN A 160 15.66 4.60 35.76
N GLN A 161 14.44 4.24 35.32
CA GLN A 161 14.26 3.34 34.19
C GLN A 161 15.11 3.87 33.02
N PRO A 162 16.10 3.10 32.53
CA PRO A 162 16.85 3.52 31.36
C PRO A 162 15.85 3.70 30.23
N HIS A 163 15.93 4.84 29.52
CA HIS A 163 15.12 5.11 28.34
C HIS A 163 15.14 3.88 27.43
N ARG A 164 14.06 3.10 27.44
CA ARG A 164 13.97 1.88 26.63
C ARG A 164 13.99 2.36 25.18
N ALA A 165 15.08 2.08 24.47
CA ALA A 165 15.18 2.36 23.05
C ALA A 165 13.96 1.73 22.36
N VAL A 166 13.14 2.57 21.71
CA VAL A 166 11.96 2.09 21.00
C VAL A 166 12.46 1.33 19.78
N GLU A 167 12.34 0.00 19.81
CA GLU A 167 12.63 -0.83 18.64
C GLU A 167 11.61 -0.53 17.54
N LEU A 168 12.11 0.03 16.43
CA LEU A 168 11.30 0.32 15.26
C LEU A 168 11.12 -0.95 14.43
N PRO A 169 9.90 -1.24 13.95
CA PRO A 169 9.68 -2.41 13.10
C PRO A 169 10.46 -2.26 11.79
N ALA A 170 11.09 -3.35 11.37
CA ALA A 170 11.73 -3.46 10.07
C ALA A 170 10.68 -3.35 8.94
N LEU A 171 11.13 -2.87 7.78
CA LEU A 171 10.31 -2.71 6.59
C LEU A 171 10.86 -3.58 5.45
N THR A 172 9.96 -4.24 4.74
CA THR A 172 10.28 -4.91 3.47
C THR A 172 9.81 -4.02 2.33
N VAL A 173 10.69 -3.73 1.38
CA VAL A 173 10.36 -2.92 0.21
C VAL A 173 9.85 -3.83 -0.90
N HIS A 174 8.67 -3.51 -1.44
CA HIS A 174 8.01 -4.29 -2.49
C HIS A 174 8.04 -3.64 -3.86
N ALA A 175 8.04 -2.31 -3.90
CA ALA A 175 8.19 -1.54 -5.12
C ALA A 175 8.74 -0.15 -4.80
N GLU A 176 9.52 0.40 -5.72
CA GLU A 176 10.03 1.77 -5.67
C GLU A 176 9.91 2.43 -7.03
N PHE A 177 9.34 3.63 -7.07
CA PHE A 177 9.16 4.44 -8.26
C PHE A 177 9.99 5.71 -8.10
N PRO A 178 11.15 5.81 -8.77
CA PRO A 178 11.99 6.99 -8.74
C PRO A 178 11.22 8.27 -9.11
N ARG A 179 11.56 9.42 -8.49
CA ARG A 179 10.83 10.67 -8.71
C ARG A 179 10.84 11.11 -10.17
N ASN A 180 11.92 10.83 -10.90
CA ASN A 180 12.07 11.20 -12.31
C ASN A 180 11.13 10.45 -13.25
N ILE A 181 10.53 9.33 -12.82
CA ILE A 181 9.52 8.62 -13.63
C ILE A 181 8.09 9.00 -13.27
N ILE A 182 7.88 9.79 -12.21
CA ILE A 182 6.58 10.31 -11.81
C ILE A 182 6.33 11.60 -12.59
N ALA A 183 5.39 11.54 -13.53
CA ALA A 183 5.03 12.67 -14.39
C ALA A 183 4.09 13.65 -13.70
N ASN A 184 3.11 13.15 -12.93
CA ASN A 184 2.14 13.98 -12.23
C ASN A 184 1.58 13.29 -10.98
N ILE A 185 1.11 14.11 -10.03
CA ILE A 185 0.26 13.65 -8.92
C ILE A 185 -0.95 14.56 -8.86
N ASP A 186 -2.14 13.99 -9.02
CA ASP A 186 -3.41 14.71 -9.01
C ASP A 186 -4.50 13.95 -8.24
N ALA A 187 -5.70 14.52 -8.18
CA ALA A 187 -6.87 13.85 -7.66
C ALA A 187 -7.82 13.53 -8.81
N VAL A 188 -8.37 12.33 -8.81
CA VAL A 188 -9.37 11.87 -9.79
C VAL A 188 -10.57 11.30 -9.06
N GLU A 189 -11.72 11.34 -9.71
CA GLU A 189 -12.96 10.79 -9.19
C GLU A 189 -13.43 9.63 -10.06
N TYR A 190 -13.81 8.55 -9.39
CA TYR A 190 -14.37 7.37 -10.01
C TYR A 190 -15.77 7.13 -9.48
N LYS A 191 -16.66 6.77 -10.39
CA LYS A 191 -17.95 6.21 -10.01
C LYS A 191 -17.75 4.73 -9.69
N VAL A 192 -17.90 4.38 -8.42
CA VAL A 192 -17.80 3.02 -7.90
C VAL A 192 -19.17 2.61 -7.37
N ARG A 193 -19.86 1.72 -8.09
CA ARG A 193 -21.20 1.23 -7.74
C ARG A 193 -22.21 2.36 -7.47
N GLY A 194 -22.24 3.37 -8.33
CA GLY A 194 -23.16 4.49 -8.19
C GLY A 194 -22.68 5.63 -7.27
N HIS A 195 -21.59 5.45 -6.53
CA HIS A 195 -21.03 6.48 -5.66
C HIS A 195 -19.73 7.06 -6.22
N GLU A 196 -19.60 8.38 -6.17
CA GLU A 196 -18.34 9.05 -6.50
C GLU A 196 -17.33 8.82 -5.38
N GLN A 197 -16.13 8.38 -5.78
CA GLN A 197 -15.03 8.08 -4.89
C GLN A 197 -13.78 8.77 -5.42
N LYS A 198 -13.12 9.54 -4.56
CA LYS A 198 -11.92 10.29 -4.91
C LYS A 198 -10.66 9.45 -4.66
N TYR A 199 -9.70 9.56 -5.56
CA TYR A 199 -8.42 8.88 -5.54
C TYR A 199 -7.28 9.88 -5.76
N LEU A 200 -6.17 9.67 -5.06
CA LEU A 200 -4.90 10.30 -5.38
C LEU A 200 -4.26 9.48 -6.51
N ARG A 201 -4.13 10.09 -7.69
CA ARG A 201 -3.50 9.45 -8.84
C ARG A 201 -2.05 9.88 -8.94
N VAL A 202 -1.18 8.89 -9.13
CA VAL A 202 0.22 9.07 -9.50
C VAL A 202 0.37 8.62 -10.94
N SER A 203 0.60 9.56 -11.86
CA SER A 203 0.86 9.27 -13.26
C SER A 203 2.35 9.12 -13.52
N LEU A 204 2.72 8.07 -14.24
CA LEU A 204 4.09 7.79 -14.64
C LEU A 204 4.37 8.29 -16.07
N ALA A 205 5.65 8.38 -16.43
CA ALA A 205 6.11 8.95 -17.69
C ALA A 205 5.57 8.23 -18.96
N ASP A 206 5.20 6.95 -18.85
CA ASP A 206 4.61 6.16 -19.94
C ASP A 206 3.07 6.24 -19.99
N GLY A 207 2.46 7.05 -19.12
CA GLY A 207 1.02 7.21 -18.99
C GLY A 207 0.32 6.13 -18.15
N SER A 208 1.05 5.18 -17.57
CA SER A 208 0.50 4.27 -16.56
C SER A 208 0.24 5.00 -15.24
N THR A 209 -0.69 4.51 -14.43
CA THR A 209 -1.12 5.19 -13.19
C THR A 209 -1.21 4.26 -11.99
N ILE A 210 -1.06 4.84 -10.80
CA ILE A 210 -1.36 4.24 -9.51
C ILE A 210 -2.35 5.16 -8.81
N ASP A 211 -3.57 4.68 -8.59
CA ASP A 211 -4.63 5.47 -7.95
C ASP A 211 -4.87 4.93 -6.54
N LEU A 212 -4.72 5.77 -5.53
CA LEU A 212 -4.80 5.42 -4.12
C LEU A 212 -5.99 6.09 -3.45
N THR A 213 -6.75 5.36 -2.63
CA THR A 213 -7.81 5.94 -1.80
C THR A 213 -7.74 5.47 -0.36
N GLY A 214 -8.45 6.17 0.52
CA GLY A 214 -8.53 5.88 1.95
C GLY A 214 -9.75 5.05 2.32
N ARG A 215 -9.71 4.45 3.52
CA ARG A 215 -10.89 3.85 4.15
C ARG A 215 -11.85 4.95 4.61
N GLY A 216 -13.16 4.69 4.52
CA GLY A 216 -14.22 5.56 5.02
C GLY A 216 -15.24 5.90 3.91
N GLY A 217 -16.31 6.61 4.27
CA GLY A 217 -17.25 7.12 3.28
C GLY A 217 -16.59 8.09 2.29
N SER A 218 -17.27 8.39 1.17
CA SER A 218 -16.72 9.24 0.09
C SER A 218 -16.20 10.59 0.60
N ALA A 219 -16.91 11.24 1.54
CA ALA A 219 -16.50 12.53 2.10
C ALA A 219 -15.19 12.45 2.91
N TYR A 220 -15.03 11.44 3.78
CA TYR A 220 -13.83 11.27 4.60
C TYR A 220 -12.61 10.90 3.75
N SER A 221 -12.81 10.01 2.78
CA SER A 221 -11.76 9.60 1.85
C SER A 221 -11.34 10.74 0.92
N ALA A 222 -12.29 11.59 0.47
CA ALA A 222 -11.99 12.78 -0.31
C ALA A 222 -11.11 13.77 0.45
N GLY A 223 -11.44 14.10 1.70
CA GLY A 223 -10.62 14.97 2.54
C GLY A 223 -9.21 14.41 2.78
N LYS A 224 -9.07 13.08 2.89
CA LYS A 224 -7.76 12.42 2.98
C LYS A 224 -6.96 12.57 1.69
N VAL A 225 -7.58 12.38 0.53
CA VAL A 225 -6.92 12.57 -0.78
C VAL A 225 -6.46 14.01 -0.96
N ASP A 226 -7.31 14.99 -0.64
CA ASP A 226 -6.96 16.41 -0.73
C ASP A 226 -5.77 16.76 0.15
N ARG A 227 -5.72 16.21 1.37
CA ARG A 227 -4.57 16.38 2.26
C ARG A 227 -3.30 15.75 1.68
N LEU A 228 -3.37 14.54 1.14
CA LEU A 228 -2.20 13.89 0.50
C LEU A 228 -1.69 14.69 -0.70
N LEU A 229 -2.61 15.25 -1.50
CA LEU A 229 -2.27 16.10 -2.63
C LEU A 229 -1.61 17.40 -2.16
N ALA A 230 -2.14 18.07 -1.13
CA ALA A 230 -1.55 19.27 -0.56
C ALA A 230 -0.12 19.01 -0.05
N MET A 231 0.08 17.94 0.71
CA MET A 231 1.39 17.53 1.23
C MET A 231 2.40 17.22 0.11
N THR A 232 1.94 16.72 -1.05
CA THR A 232 2.80 16.48 -2.22
C THR A 232 3.48 17.76 -2.72
N PHE A 233 2.82 18.91 -2.58
CA PHE A 233 3.33 20.22 -2.98
C PHE A 233 3.82 21.07 -1.80
N GLY A 234 4.00 20.47 -0.62
CA GLY A 234 4.47 21.16 0.57
C GLY A 234 3.47 22.19 1.13
N ARG A 235 2.17 21.98 0.91
CA ARG A 235 1.09 22.79 1.49
C ARG A 235 0.42 21.95 2.59
N GLU A 236 0.37 22.47 3.81
CA GLU A 236 -0.27 21.83 4.97
C GLU A 236 -1.39 22.71 5.53
#